data_AF-A0A6G3MGI9-F1
#
_entry.id   AF-A0A6G3MGI9-F1
#
_cell.length_a   1.000
_cell.length_b   1.000
_cell.length_c   1.000
_cell.angle_alpha   90.00
_cell.angle_beta   90.00
_cell.angle_gamma   90.00
#
_symmetry.space_group_name_H-M   'P 1'
#
loop_
_entity.id
_entity.type
_entity.pdbx_description
1 polymer ?
#
loop_
_entity_poly.entity_id
_entity_poly.type
_entity_poly.pdbx_seq_one_letter_code
_entity_poly.pdbx_strand_id
1 'polypeptide(L)'
;MLKRMNGPLIYRPVSPYNFKTTALIGSCTNSSYEDMTRAVHVAMQAVNKGIKVKTKFYITPGSEQIRATIDRDGLINIFKNIGGTILANACGPCIGQWDRTDVKKGEKNTIISSYNRNFAMRNDGNPNTHSFVASPEIVTAYALAGTLKFNPETDFLLDSGKF
;
A
#
# COMPACT_ATOMS: atom_id res chain seq x y z
N MET A 1 16.15 -0.38 -0.32
CA MET A 1 15.08 0.03 0.61
C MET A 1 15.01 -0.83 1.86
N LEU A 2 15.56 -2.05 1.87
CA LEU A 2 15.58 -2.90 3.06
C LEU A 2 17.00 -3.45 3.30
N LYS A 3 17.75 -2.95 4.28
CA LYS A 3 19.07 -3.51 4.68
C LYS A 3 18.92 -4.55 5.81
N ARG A 4 19.73 -5.62 5.79
CA ARG A 4 19.85 -6.59 6.89
C ARG A 4 20.92 -6.01 7.82
N MET A 5 20.66 -5.84 9.13
CA MET A 5 21.61 -5.19 10.04
C MET A 5 22.10 -6.13 11.14
N ASN A 6 23.43 -6.26 11.24
CA ASN A 6 24.20 -6.68 12.42
C ASN A 6 24.89 -5.41 12.97
N GLY A 7 24.32 -4.74 13.98
CA GLY A 7 24.92 -3.55 14.59
C GLY A 7 23.96 -2.79 15.52
N PRO A 8 24.46 -1.99 16.48
CA PRO A 8 23.64 -1.37 17.52
C PRO A 8 22.73 -0.27 16.95
N LEU A 9 21.45 -0.36 17.27
CA LEU A 9 20.33 0.36 16.67
C LEU A 9 20.29 1.84 17.09
N ILE A 10 20.25 2.77 16.13
CA ILE A 10 19.59 4.06 16.35
C ILE A 10 18.08 3.80 16.19
N TYR A 11 17.44 3.47 17.30
CA TYR A 11 16.02 3.18 17.39
C TYR A 11 15.21 4.48 17.31
N ARG A 12 14.46 4.68 16.22
CA ARG A 12 13.28 5.55 16.25
C ARG A 12 12.05 4.64 16.21
N PRO A 13 11.45 4.30 17.36
CA PRO A 13 10.24 3.52 17.38
C PRO A 13 9.21 4.25 16.54
N VAL A 14 8.72 3.60 15.50
CA VAL A 14 7.51 4.09 14.86
C VAL A 14 6.39 3.83 15.85
N SER A 15 5.98 4.92 16.50
CA SER A 15 5.08 4.97 17.66
C SER A 15 3.91 3.97 17.58
N PRO A 16 3.45 3.38 18.70
CA PRO A 16 2.39 2.36 18.77
C PRO A 16 0.99 2.88 18.39
N TYR A 17 0.88 4.02 17.72
CA TYR A 17 -0.40 4.51 17.22
C TYR A 17 -0.96 3.48 16.24
N ASN A 18 -2.13 2.97 16.60
CA ASN A 18 -2.95 2.07 15.81
C ASN A 18 -3.51 2.86 14.61
N PHE A 19 -2.65 3.21 13.65
CA PHE A 19 -3.05 3.97 12.48
C PHE A 19 -3.93 3.08 11.62
N LYS A 20 -5.24 3.34 11.65
CA LYS A 20 -6.21 2.80 10.70
C LYS A 20 -5.94 3.40 9.32
N THR A 21 -4.87 2.93 8.70
CA THR A 21 -4.48 3.27 7.35
C THR A 21 -5.08 2.25 6.39
N THR A 22 -5.30 2.63 5.14
CA THR A 22 -5.46 1.68 4.04
C THR A 22 -4.67 2.18 2.86
N ALA A 23 -3.92 1.29 2.23
CA ALA A 23 -3.07 1.58 1.08
C ALA A 23 -3.74 1.08 -0.20
N LEU A 24 -3.77 1.92 -1.23
CA LEU A 24 -4.47 1.67 -2.49
C LEU A 24 -3.57 2.03 -3.67
N ILE A 25 -3.17 1.08 -4.51
CA ILE A 25 -2.43 1.40 -5.75
C ILE A 25 -3.23 1.07 -7.00
N GLY A 26 -2.90 1.73 -8.11
CA GLY A 26 -3.50 1.49 -9.42
C GLY A 26 -4.57 2.49 -9.81
N SER A 27 -5.77 2.01 -10.16
CA SER A 27 -6.85 2.77 -10.82
C SER A 27 -6.45 3.18 -12.25
N CYS A 28 -7.05 4.21 -12.82
CA CYS A 28 -6.73 4.69 -14.17
C CYS A 28 -5.44 5.52 -14.25
N THR A 29 -4.90 6.00 -13.12
CA THR A 29 -3.79 6.96 -13.12
C THR A 29 -2.41 6.29 -13.04
N ASN A 30 -2.19 5.41 -12.07
CA ASN A 30 -0.88 4.81 -11.81
C ASN A 30 -0.94 3.29 -11.84
N SER A 31 -1.37 2.75 -12.97
CA SER A 31 -1.55 1.31 -13.18
C SER A 31 -0.97 0.80 -14.50
N SER A 32 -0.05 1.55 -15.10
CA SER A 32 0.75 1.03 -16.21
C SER A 32 1.59 -0.16 -15.75
N TYR A 33 2.17 -0.88 -16.72
CA TYR A 33 3.12 -1.95 -16.38
C TYR A 33 4.34 -1.41 -15.61
N GLU A 34 4.80 -0.20 -15.93
CA GLU A 34 5.89 0.47 -15.19
C GLU A 34 5.49 0.80 -13.74
N ASP A 35 4.30 1.38 -13.54
CA ASP A 35 3.78 1.66 -12.18
C ASP A 35 3.72 0.39 -11.33
N MET A 36 3.19 -0.69 -11.92
CA MET A 36 3.06 -1.98 -11.23
C MET A 36 4.43 -2.59 -10.92
N THR A 37 5.38 -2.54 -11.86
CA THR A 37 6.73 -3.10 -11.65
C THR A 37 7.53 -2.31 -10.61
N ARG A 38 7.38 -0.98 -10.53
CA ARG A 38 7.98 -0.17 -9.45
C ARG A 38 7.47 -0.56 -8.07
N ALA A 39 6.15 -0.71 -7.92
CA ALA A 39 5.55 -1.18 -6.67
C ALA A 39 5.99 -2.62 -6.34
N VAL A 40 6.05 -3.49 -7.34
CA VAL A 40 6.55 -4.87 -7.20
C VAL A 40 8.00 -4.89 -6.74
N HIS A 41 8.87 -4.00 -7.25
CA HIS A 41 10.27 -3.95 -6.84
C HIS A 41 10.43 -3.65 -5.34
N VAL A 42 9.52 -2.85 -4.75
CA VAL A 42 9.46 -2.64 -3.30
C VAL A 42 8.91 -3.88 -2.59
N ALA A 43 7.80 -4.45 -3.09
CA ALA A 43 7.18 -5.64 -2.52
C ALA A 43 8.14 -6.84 -2.50
N MET A 44 8.92 -7.05 -3.55
CA MET A 44 9.89 -8.14 -3.67
C MET A 44 10.99 -8.05 -2.60
N GLN A 45 11.48 -6.84 -2.29
CA GLN A 45 12.42 -6.66 -1.19
C GLN A 45 11.82 -7.09 0.15
N ALA A 46 10.51 -6.93 0.34
CA ALA A 46 9.79 -7.37 1.54
C ALA A 46 9.61 -8.90 1.55
N VAL A 47 9.22 -9.50 0.42
CA VAL A 47 9.13 -10.97 0.26
C VAL A 47 10.45 -11.65 0.62
N ASN A 48 11.57 -11.15 0.09
CA ASN A 48 12.91 -11.69 0.35
C ASN A 48 13.34 -11.63 1.83
N LYS A 49 12.58 -10.89 2.65
CA LYS A 49 12.81 -10.75 4.09
C LYS A 49 11.65 -11.27 4.93
N GLY A 50 10.67 -11.94 4.34
CA GLY A 50 9.50 -12.43 5.06
C GLY A 50 8.57 -11.34 5.60
N ILE A 51 8.73 -10.08 5.19
CA ILE A 51 7.94 -8.95 5.69
C ILE A 51 6.58 -8.92 4.97
N LYS A 52 5.50 -8.73 5.74
CA LYS A 52 4.13 -8.53 5.25
C LYS A 52 3.67 -7.09 5.46
N VAL A 53 2.63 -6.67 4.75
CA VAL A 53 1.99 -5.38 4.96
C VAL A 53 1.38 -5.31 6.37
N LYS A 54 1.46 -4.13 7.00
CA LYS A 54 0.87 -3.86 8.32
C LYS A 54 -0.52 -3.23 8.24
N THR A 55 -0.95 -2.88 7.03
CA THR A 55 -2.27 -2.31 6.73
C THR A 55 -2.91 -3.09 5.60
N LYS A 56 -4.24 -2.97 5.45
CA LYS A 56 -4.93 -3.37 4.22
C LYS A 56 -4.25 -2.72 3.02
N PHE A 57 -3.94 -3.53 2.01
CA PHE A 57 -3.27 -3.10 0.80
C PHE A 57 -4.00 -3.66 -0.42
N TYR A 58 -4.57 -2.78 -1.23
CA TYR A 58 -5.32 -3.16 -2.43
C TYR A 58 -4.65 -2.65 -3.70
N ILE A 59 -4.66 -3.49 -4.73
CA ILE A 59 -4.01 -3.26 -6.02
C ILE A 59 -5.06 -3.35 -7.11
N THR A 60 -5.21 -2.30 -7.92
CA THR A 60 -6.20 -2.23 -9.00
C THR A 60 -5.52 -2.07 -10.36
N PRO A 61 -5.40 -3.14 -11.17
CA PRO A 61 -4.93 -3.02 -12.56
C PRO A 61 -5.86 -2.12 -13.37
N GLY A 62 -5.30 -1.27 -14.24
CA GLY A 62 -6.11 -0.28 -15.00
C GLY A 62 -6.90 -0.87 -16.16
N SER A 63 -6.51 -2.06 -16.63
CA SER A 63 -7.17 -2.76 -17.73
C SER A 63 -6.95 -4.26 -17.61
N GLU A 64 -7.74 -5.04 -18.35
CA GLU A 64 -7.53 -6.49 -18.41
C GLU A 64 -6.22 -6.85 -19.11
N GLN A 65 -5.79 -6.05 -20.09
CA GLN A 65 -4.49 -6.21 -20.73
C GLN A 65 -3.35 -6.08 -19.71
N ILE A 66 -3.38 -5.04 -18.86
CA ILE A 66 -2.39 -4.89 -17.80
C ILE A 66 -2.49 -6.05 -16.83
N ARG A 67 -3.70 -6.38 -16.34
CA ARG A 67 -3.90 -7.48 -15.38
C ARG A 67 -3.30 -8.78 -15.90
N ALA A 68 -3.64 -9.19 -17.12
CA ALA A 68 -3.14 -10.39 -17.76
C ALA A 68 -1.62 -10.36 -17.96
N THR A 69 -1.06 -9.21 -18.32
CA THR A 69 0.39 -9.05 -18.53
C THR A 69 1.16 -9.22 -17.22
N ILE A 70 0.75 -8.54 -16.15
CA ILE A 70 1.42 -8.65 -14.84
C ILE A 70 1.19 -10.02 -14.18
N ASP A 71 0.12 -10.72 -14.53
CA ASP A 71 -0.16 -12.09 -14.09
C ASP A 71 0.76 -13.10 -14.79
N ARG A 72 0.85 -13.00 -16.12
CA ARG A 72 1.78 -13.80 -16.95
C ARG A 72 3.22 -13.65 -16.45
N ASP A 73 3.62 -12.44 -16.08
CA ASP A 73 4.97 -12.15 -15.61
C ASP A 73 5.17 -12.46 -14.10
N GLY A 74 4.16 -13.05 -13.45
CA GLY A 74 4.22 -13.53 -12.06
C GLY A 74 4.15 -12.42 -11.00
N LEU A 75 3.94 -11.17 -11.40
CA LEU A 75 4.00 -10.01 -10.52
C LEU A 75 2.85 -9.94 -9.51
N ILE A 76 1.67 -10.45 -9.90
CA ILE A 76 0.51 -10.55 -9.00
C ILE A 76 0.83 -11.36 -7.75
N ASN A 77 1.59 -12.45 -7.89
CA ASN A 77 1.93 -13.32 -6.77
C ASN A 77 2.85 -12.61 -5.77
N ILE A 78 3.68 -11.65 -6.21
CA ILE A 78 4.54 -10.87 -5.31
C ILE A 78 3.70 -9.98 -4.40
N PHE A 79 2.66 -9.32 -4.94
CA PHE A 79 1.72 -8.55 -4.12
C PHE A 79 0.96 -9.44 -3.14
N LYS A 80 0.44 -10.58 -3.59
CA LYS A 80 -0.25 -11.55 -2.71
C LYS A 80 0.67 -12.06 -1.61
N ASN A 81 1.94 -12.33 -1.93
CA ASN A 81 2.94 -12.81 -0.98
C ASN A 81 3.25 -11.81 0.13
N ILE A 82 3.04 -10.50 -0.05
CA ILE A 82 3.17 -9.54 1.06
C ILE A 82 1.84 -9.25 1.77
N GLY A 83 0.73 -9.88 1.35
CA GLY A 83 -0.61 -9.66 1.92
C GLY A 83 -1.48 -8.66 1.14
N GLY A 84 -1.08 -8.29 -0.07
CA GLY A 84 -1.86 -7.45 -0.97
C GLY A 84 -3.06 -8.19 -1.58
N THR A 85 -4.16 -7.46 -1.78
CA THR A 85 -5.37 -7.95 -2.44
C THR A 85 -5.52 -7.32 -3.82
N ILE A 86 -5.63 -8.13 -4.87
CA ILE A 86 -5.93 -7.64 -6.21
C ILE A 86 -7.43 -7.41 -6.34
N LEU A 87 -7.82 -6.20 -6.71
CA LEU A 87 -9.20 -5.83 -7.01
C LEU A 87 -9.50 -6.03 -8.51
N ALA A 88 -10.79 -6.00 -8.86
CA ALA A 88 -11.22 -5.97 -10.24
C ALA A 88 -10.65 -4.75 -10.97
N ASN A 89 -10.43 -4.87 -12.27
CA ASN A 89 -10.00 -3.82 -13.19
C ASN A 89 -11.13 -2.81 -13.46
N ALA A 90 -11.50 -2.05 -12.43
CA ALA A 90 -12.55 -1.03 -12.42
C ALA A 90 -12.14 0.16 -11.54
N CYS A 91 -12.87 1.28 -11.60
CA CYS A 91 -12.53 2.47 -10.81
C CYS A 91 -12.62 2.25 -9.29
N GLY A 92 -13.61 1.50 -8.82
CA GLY A 92 -13.73 1.04 -7.43
C GLY A 92 -13.52 2.16 -6.37
N PRO A 93 -12.61 1.97 -5.39
CA PRO A 93 -12.32 2.96 -4.36
C PRO A 93 -11.88 4.34 -4.87
N CYS A 94 -11.40 4.46 -6.11
CA CYS A 94 -11.00 5.75 -6.67
C CYS A 94 -12.18 6.72 -6.85
N ILE A 95 -13.40 6.19 -7.01
CA ILE A 95 -14.63 6.98 -7.16
C ILE A 95 -15.63 6.81 -6.01
N GLY A 96 -15.24 6.11 -4.94
CA GLY A 96 -16.14 5.83 -3.82
C GLY A 96 -16.98 4.57 -3.97
N GLN A 97 -16.76 3.78 -5.03
CA GLN A 97 -17.36 2.46 -5.18
C GLN A 97 -16.59 1.44 -4.34
N TRP A 98 -16.73 1.57 -3.03
CA TRP A 98 -16.06 0.71 -2.07
C TRP A 98 -16.90 0.58 -0.81
N ASP A 99 -17.36 -0.64 -0.53
CA ASP A 99 -17.96 -0.99 0.75
C ASP A 99 -16.85 -1.23 1.80
N ARG A 100 -16.41 -0.14 2.43
CA ARG A 100 -15.33 -0.17 3.41
C ARG A 100 -15.88 -0.53 4.80
N THR A 101 -15.41 -1.66 5.34
CA THR A 101 -15.90 -2.21 6.61
C THR A 101 -14.92 -2.12 7.79
N ASP A 102 -13.64 -1.75 7.56
CA ASP A 102 -12.62 -1.65 8.63
C ASP A 102 -12.72 -0.40 9.51
N VAL A 103 -13.51 0.59 9.10
CA VAL A 103 -13.61 1.88 9.79
C VAL A 103 -15.09 2.24 9.94
N LYS A 104 -15.49 2.68 11.13
CA LYS A 104 -16.86 3.16 11.35
C LYS A 104 -17.03 4.53 10.71
N LYS A 105 -18.21 4.81 10.13
CA LYS A 105 -18.50 6.12 9.54
C LYS A 105 -18.29 7.24 10.57
N GLY A 106 -17.56 8.29 10.20
CA GLY A 106 -17.20 9.40 11.08
C GLY A 106 -15.96 9.16 11.96
N GLU A 107 -15.38 7.96 11.95
CA GLU A 107 -14.11 7.72 12.64
C GLU A 107 -12.95 8.36 11.87
N LYS A 108 -11.98 8.94 12.60
CA LYS A 108 -10.75 9.49 12.00
C LYS A 108 -9.81 8.35 11.60
N ASN A 109 -9.42 8.37 10.34
CA ASN A 109 -8.58 7.35 9.73
C ASN A 109 -7.83 7.95 8.54
N THR A 110 -6.97 7.13 7.93
CA THR A 110 -6.12 7.55 6.82
C THR A 110 -6.30 6.61 5.63
N ILE A 111 -6.25 7.18 4.43
CA ILE A 111 -6.00 6.45 3.19
C ILE A 111 -4.75 7.04 2.56
N ILE A 112 -3.88 6.19 2.04
CA ILE A 112 -2.83 6.61 1.11
C ILE A 112 -3.02 5.87 -0.20
N SER A 113 -3.03 6.60 -1.30
CA SER A 113 -3.35 6.03 -2.61
C SER A 113 -2.43 6.52 -3.72
N SER A 114 -2.32 5.75 -4.79
CA SER A 114 -1.73 6.19 -6.07
C SER A 114 -2.81 6.59 -7.07
N TYR A 115 -3.88 7.21 -6.58
CA TYR A 115 -4.93 7.77 -7.42
C TYR A 115 -4.59 9.22 -7.77
N ASN A 116 -5.58 10.03 -8.16
CA ASN A 116 -5.34 11.43 -8.56
C ASN A 116 -6.20 12.45 -7.80
N ARG A 117 -7.12 12.01 -6.93
CA ARG A 117 -8.04 12.89 -6.19
C ARG A 117 -8.25 12.40 -4.77
N ASN A 118 -8.30 13.32 -3.82
CA ASN A 118 -8.36 13.05 -2.39
C ASN A 118 -9.28 13.99 -1.60
N PHE A 119 -10.26 14.62 -2.25
CA PHE A 119 -11.24 15.45 -1.55
C PHE A 119 -12.06 14.62 -0.54
N ALA A 120 -12.63 15.29 0.46
CA ALA A 120 -13.38 14.64 1.54
C ALA A 120 -14.47 13.71 1.00
N MET A 121 -14.66 12.56 1.67
CA MET A 121 -15.63 11.51 1.31
C MET A 121 -15.43 10.84 -0.06
N ARG A 122 -14.38 11.19 -0.82
CA ARG A 122 -14.18 10.65 -2.18
C ARG A 122 -14.07 9.13 -2.20
N ASN A 123 -13.21 8.55 -1.37
CA ASN A 123 -12.82 7.15 -1.53
C ASN A 123 -13.74 6.16 -0.82
N ASP A 124 -14.31 6.55 0.31
CA ASP A 124 -15.07 5.66 1.20
C ASP A 124 -16.32 6.33 1.81
N GLY A 125 -16.69 7.54 1.36
CA GLY A 125 -17.86 8.24 1.89
C GLY A 125 -17.73 8.74 3.34
N ASN A 126 -16.54 8.66 3.96
CA ASN A 126 -16.32 9.12 5.33
C ASN A 126 -15.68 10.52 5.35
N PRO A 127 -16.33 11.54 5.97
CA PRO A 127 -15.79 12.90 6.01
C PRO A 127 -14.51 13.04 6.84
N ASN A 128 -14.26 12.11 7.78
CA ASN A 128 -13.10 12.13 8.66
C ASN A 128 -11.92 11.27 8.15
N THR A 129 -12.03 10.73 6.93
CA THR A 129 -10.93 10.08 6.23
C THR A 129 -9.97 11.13 5.67
N HIS A 130 -8.72 11.09 6.13
CA HIS A 130 -7.64 11.89 5.58
C HIS A 130 -7.00 11.10 4.43
N SER A 131 -7.24 11.52 3.19
CA SER A 131 -6.74 10.85 1.99
C SER A 131 -5.51 11.55 1.42
N PHE A 132 -4.45 10.79 1.17
CA PHE A 132 -3.19 11.25 0.60
C PHE A 132 -2.94 10.57 -0.75
N VAL A 133 -2.30 11.30 -1.66
CA VAL A 133 -1.91 10.80 -2.98
C VAL A 133 -0.39 10.76 -3.08
N ALA A 134 0.17 9.64 -3.55
CA ALA A 134 1.60 9.44 -3.79
C ALA A 134 1.82 8.46 -4.94
N SER A 135 3.09 8.22 -5.32
CA SER A 135 3.41 7.20 -6.32
C SER A 135 3.16 5.78 -5.79
N PRO A 136 2.92 4.78 -6.67
CA PRO A 136 2.54 3.43 -6.25
C PRO A 136 3.62 2.72 -5.41
N GLU A 137 4.91 2.93 -5.67
CA GLU A 137 5.97 2.37 -4.83
C GLU A 137 6.05 3.01 -3.44
N ILE A 138 5.74 4.31 -3.32
CA ILE A 138 5.68 4.99 -2.03
C ILE A 138 4.47 4.50 -1.23
N VAL A 139 3.30 4.36 -1.86
CA VAL A 139 2.12 3.74 -1.22
C VAL A 139 2.43 2.33 -0.74
N THR A 140 3.16 1.54 -1.54
CA THR A 140 3.58 0.18 -1.18
C THR A 140 4.52 0.19 0.04
N ALA A 141 5.47 1.13 0.11
CA ALA A 141 6.35 1.28 1.26
C ALA A 141 5.57 1.63 2.54
N TYR A 142 4.60 2.55 2.43
CA TYR A 142 3.71 2.88 3.54
C TYR A 142 2.78 1.74 3.93
N ALA A 143 2.39 0.88 2.97
CA ALA A 143 1.62 -0.33 3.27
C ALA A 143 2.42 -1.32 4.15
N LEU A 144 3.71 -1.47 3.86
CA LEU A 144 4.63 -2.27 4.65
C LEU A 144 4.92 -1.65 6.03
N ALA A 145 5.04 -0.33 6.10
CA ALA A 145 5.34 0.38 7.34
C ALA A 145 4.12 0.53 8.28
N GLY A 146 2.91 0.66 7.72
CA GLY A 146 1.66 0.84 8.47
C GLY A 146 1.44 2.25 9.02
N THR A 147 2.21 3.25 8.57
CA THR A 147 2.27 4.58 9.21
C THR A 147 2.88 5.63 8.28
N LEU A 148 2.28 6.82 8.23
CA LEU A 148 2.80 7.94 7.43
C LEU A 148 4.06 8.60 8.02
N LYS A 149 4.50 8.20 9.22
CA LYS A 149 5.73 8.72 9.83
C LYS A 149 7.00 8.06 9.28
N PHE A 150 6.86 6.97 8.53
CA PHE A 150 7.98 6.22 7.98
C PHE A 150 8.61 6.98 6.81
N ASN A 151 9.92 7.22 6.86
CA ASN A 151 10.66 7.72 5.73
C ASN A 151 11.30 6.57 4.94
N PRO A 152 10.80 6.25 3.72
CA PRO A 152 11.31 5.18 2.88
C PRO A 152 12.79 5.28 2.48
N GLU A 153 13.40 6.46 2.57
CA GLU A 153 14.81 6.68 2.21
C GLU A 153 15.78 6.41 3.37
N THR A 154 15.35 6.69 4.61
CA THR A 154 16.23 6.68 5.80
C THR A 154 15.89 5.61 6.83
N ASP A 155 14.62 5.22 6.91
CA ASP A 155 14.13 4.36 7.99
C ASP A 155 14.20 2.88 7.61
N PHE A 156 14.11 2.02 8.63
CA PHE A 156 14.20 0.57 8.47
C PHE A 156 12.90 -0.12 8.91
N LEU A 157 12.55 -1.20 8.21
CA LEU A 157 11.48 -2.11 8.64
C LEU A 157 12.11 -3.33 9.34
N LEU A 158 11.50 -3.72 10.45
CA LEU A 158 11.88 -4.93 11.19
C LEU A 158 11.19 -6.14 10.57
N ASP A 159 11.91 -7.27 10.58
CA ASP A 159 11.39 -8.56 10.16
C ASP A 159 10.28 -9.01 11.12
N SER A 160 9.21 -9.60 10.59
CA SER A 160 8.10 -10.16 11.37
C SER A 160 8.48 -11.43 12.16
N GLY A 161 9.71 -11.93 12.00
CA GLY A 161 10.15 -13.23 12.53
C GLY A 161 11.15 -13.24 13.71
N LYS A 162 11.37 -12.14 14.46
CA LYS A 162 12.22 -12.19 15.67
C LYS A 162 11.72 -11.33 16.82
N PHE A 163 11.00 -11.97 17.74
CA PHE A 163 11.06 -11.76 19.18
C PHE A 163 11.25 -13.12 19.85
#